data_AF-E6PXM5-F1
#
_entry.id   AF-E6PXM5-F1
#
_cell.length_a   1.000
_cell.length_b   1.000
_cell.length_c   1.000
_cell.angle_alpha   90.00
_cell.angle_beta   90.00
_cell.angle_gamma   90.00
#
_symmetry.space_group_name_H-M   'P 1'
#
loop_
_entity.id
_entity.type
_entity.pdbx_description
1 polymer ?
#
loop_
_entity_poly.entity_id
_entity_poly.type
_entity_poly.pdbx_seq_one_letter_code
_entity_poly.pdbx_strand_id
1 'polypeptide(L)'
;MTLGVEKYTSIPVPVLAIFACPHDWSHFFPNDPQRRAARLAADAAACSTRAESFARGVPTARVVRIPNADHYVHRSNEAQVTAEIKKFLSTLP
;
A
#
# COMPACT_ATOMS: atom_id res chain seq x y z
N MET A 1 1.35 10.42 -25.04
CA MET A 1 1.85 11.38 -24.03
C MET A 1 0.77 12.42 -23.81
N THR A 2 0.26 12.55 -22.59
CA THR A 2 -0.74 13.59 -22.26
C THR A 2 0.02 14.89 -22.06
N LEU A 3 -0.15 15.86 -22.96
CA LEU A 3 0.46 17.18 -22.86
C LEU A 3 -0.14 17.90 -21.64
N GLY A 4 0.71 18.44 -20.75
CA GLY A 4 0.29 19.25 -19.59
C GLY A 4 0.31 18.56 -18.22
N VAL A 5 0.80 17.32 -18.10
CA VAL A 5 0.92 16.63 -16.79
C VAL A 5 2.38 16.55 -16.38
N GLU A 6 2.74 17.13 -15.25
CA GLU A 6 4.06 16.94 -14.65
C GLU A 6 4.13 15.54 -14.04
N LYS A 7 5.11 14.76 -14.49
CA LYS A 7 5.41 13.46 -13.88
C LYS A 7 6.39 13.70 -12.73
N TYR A 8 5.92 13.53 -11.51
CA TYR A 8 6.78 13.55 -10.33
C TYR A 8 7.66 12.29 -10.29
N THR A 9 8.86 12.37 -10.85
CA THR A 9 9.82 11.26 -10.93
C THR A 9 10.90 11.28 -9.87
N SER A 10 11.00 12.37 -9.09
CA SER A 10 11.98 12.53 -8.03
C SER A 10 11.28 12.91 -6.73
N ILE A 11 11.54 12.16 -5.67
CA ILE A 11 10.99 12.39 -4.33
C ILE A 11 12.16 12.44 -3.35
N PRO A 12 12.82 13.61 -3.17
CA PRO A 12 14.08 13.73 -2.43
C PRO A 12 13.86 13.91 -0.91
N VAL A 13 12.79 13.32 -0.36
CA VAL A 13 12.44 13.42 1.05
C VAL A 13 12.22 12.02 1.64
N PRO A 14 12.33 11.84 2.96
CA PRO A 14 11.91 10.59 3.61
C PRO A 14 10.44 10.31 3.31
N VAL A 15 10.11 9.04 3.02
CA VAL A 15 8.74 8.63 2.72
C VAL A 15 8.33 7.44 3.58
N LEU A 16 7.15 7.49 4.18
CA LEU A 16 6.45 6.31 4.67
C LEU A 16 5.34 5.97 3.66
N ALA A 17 5.42 4.78 3.06
CA ALA A 17 4.39 4.28 2.15
C ALA A 17 3.77 3.01 2.75
N ILE A 18 2.46 3.07 3.03
CA ILE A 18 1.71 1.96 3.63
C ILE A 18 0.77 1.39 2.56
N PHE A 19 0.90 0.09 2.31
CA PHE A 19 0.08 -0.65 1.35
C PHE A 19 -0.77 -1.68 2.08
N ALA A 20 -2.06 -1.74 1.76
CA ALA A 20 -2.83 -2.97 1.95
C ALA A 20 -2.32 -3.99 0.91
N CYS A 21 -1.73 -5.08 1.38
CA CYS A 21 -1.10 -6.05 0.48
C CYS A 21 -0.99 -7.45 1.11
N PRO A 22 -1.81 -8.42 0.67
CA PRO A 22 -2.99 -8.22 -0.18
C PRO A 22 -4.11 -7.48 0.56
N HIS A 23 -5.03 -6.87 -0.19
CA HIS A 23 -6.24 -6.27 0.34
C HIS A 23 -7.23 -7.34 0.82
N ASP A 24 -8.04 -6.99 1.82
CA ASP A 24 -9.28 -7.69 2.10
C ASP A 24 -10.35 -7.34 1.07
N TRP A 25 -10.86 -8.37 0.39
CA TRP A 25 -11.93 -8.28 -0.61
C TRP A 25 -13.26 -8.80 -0.08
N SER A 26 -13.36 -9.16 1.20
CA SER A 26 -14.56 -9.73 1.83
C SER A 26 -15.79 -8.86 1.64
N HIS A 27 -15.65 -7.54 1.78
CA HIS A 27 -16.74 -6.58 1.60
C HIS A 27 -17.30 -6.54 0.18
N PHE A 28 -16.45 -6.75 -0.84
CA PHE A 28 -16.86 -6.73 -2.25
C PHE A 28 -17.50 -8.05 -2.70
N PHE A 29 -17.15 -9.16 -2.05
CA PHE A 29 -17.62 -10.50 -2.39
C PHE A 29 -18.11 -11.26 -1.14
N PRO A 30 -19.14 -10.75 -0.44
CA PRO A 30 -19.57 -11.30 0.85
C PRO A 30 -20.10 -12.74 0.73
N ASN A 31 -20.74 -13.06 -0.40
CA ASN A 31 -21.40 -14.36 -0.64
C ASN A 31 -20.77 -15.13 -1.82
N ASP A 32 -19.57 -14.75 -2.26
CA ASP A 32 -18.89 -15.37 -3.40
C ASP A 32 -17.43 -15.69 -3.04
N PRO A 33 -17.19 -16.79 -2.30
CA PRO A 33 -15.86 -17.14 -1.83
C PRO A 33 -14.90 -17.48 -2.97
N GLN A 34 -15.40 -17.98 -4.10
CA GLN A 34 -14.58 -18.33 -5.27
C GLN A 34 -14.04 -17.06 -5.95
N ARG A 35 -14.91 -16.07 -6.20
CA ARG A 35 -14.49 -14.79 -6.78
C ARG A 35 -13.60 -14.00 -5.82
N ARG A 36 -13.88 -14.06 -4.50
CA ARG A 36 -13.00 -13.49 -3.48
C ARG A 36 -11.60 -14.08 -3.53
N ALA A 37 -11.48 -15.41 -3.59
CA ALA A 37 -10.19 -16.10 -3.66
C ALA A 37 -9.42 -15.76 -4.96
N ALA A 38 -10.11 -15.74 -6.10
CA ALA A 38 -9.51 -15.34 -7.38
C ALA A 38 -9.01 -13.89 -7.34
N ARG A 39 -9.79 -12.98 -6.75
CA ARG A 39 -9.37 -11.57 -6.60
C ARG A 39 -8.19 -11.42 -5.65
N LEU A 40 -8.20 -12.13 -4.52
CA LEU A 40 -7.10 -12.11 -3.55
C LEU A 40 -5.78 -12.56 -4.19
N ALA A 41 -5.80 -13.64 -4.98
CA ALA A 41 -4.62 -14.14 -5.67
C ALA A 41 -4.06 -13.12 -6.68
N ALA A 42 -4.94 -12.51 -7.49
CA ALA A 42 -4.53 -11.47 -8.44
C ALA A 42 -3.98 -10.22 -7.73
N ASP A 43 -4.62 -9.82 -6.62
CA ASP A 43 -4.22 -8.65 -5.86
C ASP A 43 -2.88 -8.84 -5.14
N ALA A 44 -2.61 -10.02 -4.57
CA ALA A 44 -1.35 -10.33 -3.91
C ALA A 44 -0.13 -10.08 -4.83
N ALA A 45 -0.21 -10.52 -6.08
CA ALA A 45 0.83 -10.30 -7.07
C ALA A 45 0.94 -8.82 -7.48
N ALA A 46 -0.21 -8.17 -7.74
CA ALA A 46 -0.25 -6.79 -8.18
C ALA A 46 0.22 -5.80 -7.10
N CYS A 47 -0.23 -5.96 -5.85
CA CYS A 47 0.17 -5.11 -4.74
C CYS A 47 1.66 -5.28 -4.42
N SER A 48 2.19 -6.51 -4.47
CA SER A 48 3.61 -6.78 -4.24
C SER A 48 4.45 -6.09 -5.31
N THR A 49 4.08 -6.25 -6.59
CA THR A 49 4.77 -5.60 -7.71
C THR A 49 4.78 -4.08 -7.57
N ARG A 50 3.66 -3.49 -7.13
CA ARG A 50 3.54 -2.05 -6.93
C ARG A 50 4.39 -1.56 -5.76
N ALA A 51 4.33 -2.24 -4.62
CA ALA A 51 5.12 -1.91 -3.43
C ALA A 51 6.62 -2.00 -3.71
N GLU A 52 7.05 -3.03 -4.45
CA GLU A 52 8.46 -3.19 -4.86
C GLU A 52 8.91 -2.13 -5.86
N SER A 53 8.06 -1.81 -6.84
CA SER A 53 8.37 -0.76 -7.80
C SER A 53 8.49 0.60 -7.12
N PHE A 54 7.65 0.88 -6.11
CA PHE A 54 7.76 2.08 -5.31
C PHE A 54 9.06 2.11 -4.50
N ALA A 55 9.39 1.01 -3.80
CA ALA A 55 10.64 0.91 -3.04
C ALA A 55 11.88 1.13 -3.92
N ARG A 56 11.90 0.60 -5.15
CA ARG A 56 12.99 0.81 -6.12
C ARG A 56 13.04 2.25 -6.64
N GLY A 57 11.88 2.85 -6.91
CA GLY A 57 11.78 4.21 -7.45
C GLY A 57 12.02 5.30 -6.42
N VAL A 58 11.82 5.02 -5.14
CA VAL A 58 11.99 5.95 -4.01
C VAL A 58 12.87 5.29 -2.95
N PRO A 59 14.21 5.32 -3.11
CA PRO A 59 15.13 4.64 -2.19
C PRO A 59 15.06 5.13 -0.73
N THR A 60 14.53 6.34 -0.50
CA THR A 60 14.30 6.92 0.83
C THR A 60 13.02 6.40 1.50
N ALA A 61 12.22 5.59 0.81
CA ALA A 61 10.94 5.12 1.32
C ALA A 61 11.06 3.93 2.27
N ARG A 62 10.45 4.05 3.44
CA ARG A 62 10.01 2.92 4.27
C ARG A 62 8.70 2.40 3.71
N VAL A 63 8.72 1.23 3.07
CA VAL A 63 7.53 0.57 2.54
C VAL A 63 7.00 -0.46 3.53
N VAL A 64 5.78 -0.27 4.01
CA VAL A 64 5.07 -1.17 4.91
C VAL A 64 3.94 -1.87 4.15
N ARG A 65 3.87 -3.19 4.25
CA ARG A 65 2.77 -4.00 3.68
C ARG A 65 1.94 -4.57 4.82
N ILE A 66 0.65 -4.25 4.84
CA ILE A 66 -0.30 -4.74 5.84
C ILE A 66 -1.20 -5.76 5.15
N PRO A 67 -1.12 -7.06 5.52
CA PRO A 67 -1.98 -8.09 4.94
C PRO A 67 -3.40 -7.97 5.49
N ASN A 68 -4.39 -8.33 4.67
CA ASN A 68 -5.82 -8.37 5.05
C ASN A 68 -6.37 -7.01 5.51
N ALA A 69 -5.72 -5.91 5.13
CA ALA A 69 -6.29 -4.57 5.26
C ALA A 69 -7.23 -4.29 4.09
N ASP A 70 -8.31 -3.55 4.29
CA ASP A 70 -9.13 -3.11 3.16
C ASP A 70 -8.52 -1.87 2.47
N HIS A 71 -9.22 -1.30 1.49
CA HIS A 71 -8.74 -0.09 0.79
C HIS A 71 -8.59 1.12 1.73
N TYR A 72 -9.39 1.19 2.79
CA TYR A 72 -9.29 2.17 3.85
C TYR A 72 -8.32 1.68 4.94
N VAL A 73 -7.06 1.42 4.59
CA VAL A 73 -6.03 0.79 5.44
C VAL A 73 -5.94 1.38 6.87
N HIS A 74 -6.14 2.69 7.03
CA HIS A 74 -6.20 3.32 8.35
C HIS A 74 -7.39 2.86 9.18
N ARG A 75 -8.57 2.66 8.58
CA ARG A 75 -9.76 2.19 9.31
C ARG A 75 -9.67 0.72 9.64
N SER A 76 -9.22 -0.12 8.70
CA SER A 76 -9.11 -1.56 8.92
C SER A 76 -7.95 -1.94 9.86
N ASN A 77 -6.90 -1.11 9.93
CA ASN A 77 -5.67 -1.42 10.68
C ASN A 77 -5.12 -0.20 11.45
N GLU A 78 -6.00 0.57 12.08
CA GLU A 78 -5.68 1.86 12.72
C GLU A 78 -4.48 1.80 13.67
N ALA A 79 -4.46 0.81 14.57
CA ALA A 79 -3.39 0.67 15.55
C ALA A 79 -2.02 0.48 14.89
N GLN A 80 -1.95 -0.36 13.85
CA GLN A 80 -0.71 -0.62 13.13
C GLN A 80 -0.28 0.59 12.29
N VAL A 81 -1.23 1.23 11.59
CA VAL A 81 -0.95 2.44 10.81
C VAL A 81 -0.43 3.56 11.71
N THR A 82 -1.08 3.79 12.86
CA THR A 82 -0.66 4.79 13.84
C THR A 82 0.73 4.49 14.40
N ALA A 83 1.04 3.23 14.69
CA ALA A 83 2.35 2.83 15.18
C ALA A 83 3.45 3.08 14.13
N GLU A 84 3.21 2.74 12.87
CA GLU A 84 4.16 2.97 11.78
C GLU A 84 4.37 4.46 11.51
N ILE A 85 3.32 5.27 11.58
CA ILE A 85 3.42 6.74 11.49
C ILE A 85 4.29 7.28 12.63
N LYS A 86 3.99 6.92 13.89
CA LYS A 86 4.77 7.38 15.04
C LYS A 86 6.25 6.99 14.93
N LYS A 87 6.52 5.73 14.54
CA LYS A 87 7.87 5.22 14.35
C LYS A 87 8.61 5.96 13.22
N PHE A 88 7.92 6.26 12.12
CA PHE A 88 8.54 7.02 11.04
C PHE A 88 8.85 8.45 11.45
N LEU A 89 7.90 9.14 12.10
CA LEU A 89 8.09 10.50 12.59
C LEU A 89 9.27 10.61 13.56
N SER A 90 9.50 9.60 14.42
CA SER A 90 10.66 9.59 15.32
C SER A 90 12.02 9.42 14.62
N THR A 91 12.04 9.13 13.32
CA THR A 91 13.27 9.02 12.52
C THR A 91 13.55 10.27 11.68
N LEU A 92 12.63 11.25 11.67
CA LEU A 92 12.80 12.46 10.88
C LEU A 92 13.75 13.44 11.58
N PRO A 93 14.56 14.21 10.83
CA PRO A 93 15.44 15.25 11.35
C PRO A 93 14.70 16.41 12.03
#